data_AF-A0A972BNT7-F1
#
_entry.id   AF-A0A972BNT7-F1
#
_cell.length_a   1.000
_cell.length_b   1.000
_cell.length_c   1.000
_cell.angle_alpha   90.00
_cell.angle_beta   90.00
_cell.angle_gamma   90.00
#
_symmetry.space_group_name_H-M   'P 1'
#
loop_
_entity.id
_entity.type
_entity.pdbx_description
1 polymer ?
#
loop_
_entity_poly.entity_id
_entity_poly.type
_entity_poly.pdbx_seq_one_letter_code
_entity_poly.pdbx_strand_id
1 'polypeptide(L)'
;MKMTLYHASKNQGLRILLPRESTHGAPYVYATQSLAMALLFGAKKDDFDFLMDEENGRPRLYECYPDAFEQVYAHEFCSVYEVDGNLFARHDAVWHAEYIAESPVPVLKETKVFDLHGQLMEEIS
;
A
#
# COMPACT_ATOMS: atom_id res chain seq x y z
N MET A 1 -5.56 17.44 -14.38
CA MET A 1 -5.02 17.46 -13.00
C MET A 1 -4.09 16.28 -12.85
N LYS A 2 -2.97 16.43 -12.13
CA LYS A 2 -2.03 15.33 -11.92
C LYS A 2 -2.55 14.47 -10.76
N MET A 3 -2.86 13.19 -11.02
CA MET A 3 -3.28 12.24 -9.99
C MET A 3 -2.03 11.62 -9.37
N THR A 4 -1.85 11.74 -8.05
CA THR A 4 -0.78 11.06 -7.32
C THR A 4 -1.32 9.78 -6.71
N LEU A 5 -0.59 8.68 -6.86
CA LEU A 5 -0.86 7.43 -6.16
C LEU A 5 0.32 7.07 -5.25
N TYR A 6 0.06 6.17 -4.30
CA TYR A 6 0.99 5.74 -3.27
C TYR A 6 1.24 4.23 -3.37
N HIS A 7 2.52 3.84 -3.32
CA HIS A 7 2.96 2.45 -3.24
C HIS A 7 3.85 2.26 -2.01
N ALA A 8 3.62 1.22 -1.21
CA ALA A 8 4.50 0.89 -0.10
C ALA A 8 5.43 -0.27 -0.43
N SER A 9 6.67 -0.20 0.06
CA SER A 9 7.63 -1.30 -0.05
C SER A 9 8.57 -1.32 1.15
N LYS A 10 8.98 -2.51 1.59
CA LYS A 10 10.10 -2.66 2.54
C LYS A 10 11.44 -2.25 1.92
N ASN A 11 11.56 -2.28 0.60
CA ASN A 11 12.77 -1.85 -0.09
C ASN A 11 12.78 -0.32 -0.14
N GLN A 12 13.77 0.30 0.49
CA GLN A 12 13.98 1.76 0.46
C GLN A 12 14.91 2.18 -0.70
N GLY A 13 14.85 3.45 -1.09
CA GLY A 13 15.74 4.04 -2.10
C GLY A 13 15.38 3.68 -3.54
N LEU A 14 14.18 3.16 -3.80
CA LEU A 14 13.76 2.81 -5.15
C LEU A 14 13.58 4.08 -6.00
N ARG A 15 14.10 4.02 -7.23
CA ARG A 15 13.89 5.07 -8.26
C ARG A 15 12.86 4.66 -9.30
N ILE A 16 12.66 3.36 -9.47
CA ILE A 16 11.72 2.75 -10.40
C ILE A 16 11.07 1.57 -9.67
N LEU A 17 9.74 1.50 -9.72
CA LEU A 17 8.98 0.35 -9.27
C LEU A 17 8.83 -0.61 -10.46
N LEU A 18 9.22 -1.87 -10.26
CA LEU A 18 9.13 -2.90 -11.29
C LEU A 18 7.88 -3.77 -11.05
N PRO A 19 7.15 -4.14 -12.11
CA PRO A 19 6.04 -5.09 -11.99
C PRO A 19 6.51 -6.40 -11.34
N ARG A 20 5.72 -6.94 -10.41
CA ARG A 20 6.01 -8.21 -9.73
C ARG A 20 4.78 -9.10 -9.74
N GLU A 21 5.00 -10.40 -9.94
CA GLU A 21 3.93 -11.38 -9.80
C GLU A 21 3.36 -11.35 -8.39
N SER A 22 2.04 -11.27 -8.29
CA SER A 22 1.30 -11.52 -7.05
C SER A 22 0.32 -12.67 -7.27
N THR A 23 -0.58 -12.87 -6.32
CA THR A 23 -1.70 -13.83 -6.40
C THR A 23 -2.62 -13.62 -7.61
N HIS A 24 -2.56 -12.48 -8.29
CA HIS A 24 -3.37 -12.16 -9.47
C HIS A 24 -2.80 -12.69 -10.80
N GLY A 25 -1.74 -13.50 -10.77
CA GLY A 25 -1.30 -14.32 -11.91
C GLY A 25 -0.56 -13.58 -13.04
N ALA A 26 -0.39 -12.27 -12.94
CA ALA A 26 0.45 -11.46 -13.83
C ALA A 26 1.26 -10.42 -13.03
N PRO A 27 2.42 -9.98 -13.55
CA PRO A 27 3.27 -9.03 -12.86
C PRO A 27 2.73 -7.60 -12.99
N TYR A 28 2.46 -6.95 -11.86
CA TYR A 28 1.97 -5.58 -11.82
C TYR A 28 2.72 -4.73 -10.78
N VAL A 29 2.70 -3.42 -10.97
CA VAL A 29 2.94 -2.44 -9.90
C VAL A 29 1.59 -2.02 -9.35
N TYR A 30 1.42 -2.14 -8.04
CA TYR A 30 0.19 -1.77 -7.33
C TYR A 30 0.36 -0.41 -6.65
N ALA A 31 -0.65 0.44 -6.74
CA ALA A 31 -0.69 1.70 -6.01
C ALA A 31 -2.12 2.06 -5.61
N THR A 32 -2.30 2.95 -4.65
CA THR A 32 -3.61 3.38 -4.16
C THR A 32 -3.66 4.90 -4.00
N GLN A 33 -4.85 5.47 -3.98
CA GLN A 33 -5.06 6.90 -3.75
C GLN A 33 -4.90 7.31 -2.28
N SER A 34 -5.01 6.35 -1.35
CA SER A 34 -4.97 6.60 0.08
C SER A 34 -3.60 6.29 0.66
N LEU A 35 -2.96 7.29 1.27
CA LEU A 35 -1.70 7.09 1.99
C LEU A 35 -1.85 6.05 3.10
N ALA A 36 -2.93 6.13 3.88
CA ALA A 36 -3.25 5.16 4.93
C ALA A 36 -3.37 3.74 4.36
N MET A 37 -4.06 3.57 3.22
CA MET A 37 -4.16 2.28 2.56
C MET A 37 -2.80 1.76 2.09
N ALA A 38 -1.95 2.63 1.52
CA ALA A 38 -0.60 2.24 1.12
C ALA A 38 0.24 1.78 2.32
N LEU A 39 0.20 2.52 3.44
CA LEU A 39 0.93 2.18 4.66
C LEU A 39 0.54 0.79 5.20
N LEU A 40 -0.73 0.40 5.11
CA LEU A 40 -1.19 -0.93 5.53
C LEU A 40 -0.50 -2.06 4.75
N PHE A 41 -0.09 -1.82 3.51
CA PHE A 41 0.69 -2.76 2.68
C PHE A 41 2.21 -2.70 2.95
N GLY A 42 2.66 -1.82 3.85
CA GLY A 42 4.06 -1.69 4.24
C GLY A 42 4.62 -2.87 5.05
N ALA A 43 3.75 -3.68 5.65
CA ALA A 43 4.08 -4.91 6.36
C ALA A 43 3.46 -6.13 5.66
N LYS A 44 4.05 -7.30 5.90
CA LYS A 44 3.48 -8.56 5.42
C LYS A 44 2.33 -8.94 6.34
N LYS A 45 1.18 -9.26 5.75
CA LYS A 45 -0.04 -9.72 6.40
C LYS A 45 -0.88 -10.55 5.44
N ASP A 46 -1.87 -11.25 5.95
CA ASP A 46 -2.91 -11.89 5.15
C ASP A 46 -4.31 -11.79 5.82
N ASP A 47 -5.29 -12.47 5.23
CA ASP A 47 -6.69 -12.43 5.67
C ASP A 47 -6.92 -13.12 7.03
N PHE A 48 -5.92 -13.86 7.56
CA PHE A 48 -5.95 -14.38 8.93
C PHE A 48 -5.52 -13.34 9.96
N ASP A 49 -4.84 -12.26 9.55
CA ASP A 49 -4.49 -11.15 10.41
C ASP A 49 -5.60 -10.10 10.45
N PHE A 50 -6.07 -9.68 9.28
CA PHE A 50 -7.09 -8.63 9.15
C PHE A 50 -8.09 -8.92 8.04
N LEU A 51 -9.35 -8.60 8.30
CA LEU A 51 -10.29 -8.29 7.24
C LEU A 51 -10.19 -6.79 6.96
N MET A 52 -9.96 -6.41 5.70
CA MET A 52 -9.84 -5.02 5.29
C MET A 52 -11.00 -4.61 4.38
N ASP A 53 -11.48 -3.38 4.60
CA ASP A 53 -12.46 -2.73 3.73
C ASP A 53 -12.07 -1.25 3.52
N GLU A 54 -12.76 -0.55 2.64
CA GLU A 54 -12.63 0.89 2.44
C GLU A 54 -13.99 1.57 2.58
N GLU A 55 -14.07 2.57 3.47
CA GLU A 55 -15.26 3.39 3.65
C GLU A 55 -14.90 4.88 3.48
N ASN A 56 -15.49 5.53 2.47
CA ASN A 56 -15.25 6.94 2.14
C ASN A 56 -13.76 7.30 1.95
N GLY A 57 -12.98 6.43 1.29
CA GLY A 57 -11.55 6.63 1.04
C GLY A 57 -10.65 6.37 2.26
N ARG A 58 -11.21 5.88 3.37
CA ARG A 58 -10.47 5.50 4.56
C ARG A 58 -10.48 3.98 4.74
N PRO A 59 -9.32 3.36 5.05
CA PRO A 59 -9.30 1.94 5.34
C PRO A 59 -10.06 1.63 6.63
N ARG A 60 -10.78 0.52 6.63
CA ARG A 60 -11.35 -0.13 7.82
C ARG A 60 -10.62 -1.44 8.03
N LEU A 61 -10.02 -1.61 9.20
CA LEU A 61 -9.38 -2.87 9.61
C LEU A 61 -10.21 -3.53 10.69
N TYR A 62 -10.40 -4.84 10.55
CA TYR A 62 -10.97 -5.70 11.58
C TYR A 62 -9.92 -6.75 11.96
N GLU A 63 -9.47 -6.71 13.21
CA GLU A 63 -8.49 -7.67 13.73
C GLU A 63 -9.12 -9.05 13.89
N CYS A 64 -8.49 -10.08 13.32
CA CYS A 64 -8.97 -11.45 13.41
C CYS A 64 -8.58 -12.13 14.74
N TYR A 65 -7.68 -11.53 15.51
CA TYR A 65 -7.26 -11.95 16.84
C TYR A 65 -6.84 -10.74 17.68
N PRO A 66 -6.83 -10.84 19.03
CA PRO A 66 -6.46 -9.73 19.89
C PRO A 66 -5.08 -9.17 19.55
N ASP A 67 -4.99 -7.84 19.45
CA ASP A 67 -3.76 -7.08 19.24
C ASP A 67 -3.03 -7.43 17.92
N ALA A 68 -3.75 -7.91 16.90
CA ALA A 68 -3.18 -8.23 15.59
C ALA A 68 -2.49 -7.01 14.95
N PHE A 69 -3.09 -5.83 15.08
CA PHE A 69 -2.57 -4.57 14.56
C PHE A 69 -1.22 -4.23 15.17
N GLU A 70 -1.12 -4.28 16.49
CA GLU A 70 0.15 -4.06 17.18
C GLU A 70 1.16 -5.14 16.78
N GLN A 71 0.77 -6.42 16.80
CA GLN A 71 1.69 -7.53 16.49
C GLN A 71 2.25 -7.49 15.06
N VAL A 72 1.45 -7.09 14.07
CA VAL A 72 1.87 -7.04 12.67
C VAL A 72 2.69 -5.79 12.36
N TYR A 73 2.32 -4.63 12.93
CA TYR A 73 2.92 -3.35 12.55
C TYR A 73 3.99 -2.84 13.53
N ALA A 74 4.03 -3.35 14.77
CA ALA A 74 5.07 -2.95 15.73
C ALA A 74 6.45 -3.31 15.20
N HIS A 75 7.38 -2.35 15.33
CA HIS A 75 8.76 -2.47 14.87
C HIS A 75 8.94 -2.69 13.35
N GLU A 76 7.87 -2.61 12.57
CA GLU A 76 7.95 -2.64 11.12
C GLU A 76 8.29 -1.25 10.54
N PHE A 77 8.93 -1.27 9.38
CA PHE A 77 9.32 -0.08 8.64
C PHE A 77 9.10 -0.30 7.15
N CYS A 78 8.89 0.79 6.42
CA CYS A 78 8.76 0.75 4.96
C CYS A 78 9.19 2.08 4.34
N SER A 79 9.06 2.17 3.02
CA SER A 79 9.00 3.43 2.29
C SER A 79 7.67 3.52 1.56
N VAL A 80 7.09 4.71 1.55
CA VAL A 80 5.97 5.06 0.69
C VAL A 80 6.49 5.87 -0.49
N TYR A 81 6.08 5.47 -1.69
CA TYR A 81 6.48 6.08 -2.95
C TYR A 81 5.29 6.77 -3.60
N GLU A 82 5.46 8.06 -3.91
CA GLU A 82 4.52 8.81 -4.73
C GLU A 82 4.84 8.56 -6.21
N VAL A 83 3.83 8.26 -7.00
CA VAL A 83 3.94 7.94 -8.44
C VAL A 83 2.89 8.67 -9.27
N ASP A 84 3.15 8.80 -10.57
CA ASP A 84 2.20 9.41 -11.51
C ASP A 84 1.04 8.45 -11.79
N GLY A 85 -0.13 8.77 -11.25
CA GLY A 85 -1.34 7.97 -11.38
C GLY A 85 -1.86 7.83 -12.80
N ASN A 86 -1.43 8.68 -13.74
CA ASN A 86 -1.82 8.54 -15.15
C ASN A 86 -1.17 7.31 -15.82
N LEU A 87 -0.18 6.69 -15.19
CA LEU A 87 0.46 5.46 -15.66
C LEU A 87 -0.28 4.20 -15.21
N PHE A 88 -1.36 4.35 -14.42
CA PHE A 88 -2.10 3.25 -13.85
C PHE A 88 -3.53 3.20 -14.37
N ALA A 89 -4.08 1.99 -14.44
CA ALA A 89 -5.48 1.73 -14.73
C ALA A 89 -6.18 1.09 -13.52
N ARG A 90 -7.49 1.33 -13.39
CA ARG A 90 -8.35 0.48 -12.56
C ARG A 90 -8.67 -0.78 -13.33
N HIS A 91 -8.61 -1.92 -12.66
CA HIS A 91 -8.94 -3.20 -13.25
C HIS A 91 -10.03 -3.87 -12.42
N ASP A 92 -11.12 -4.29 -13.06
CA ASP A 92 -12.31 -4.82 -12.36
C ASP A 92 -12.03 -6.12 -11.57
N ALA A 93 -10.95 -6.83 -11.91
CA ALA A 93 -10.50 -8.04 -11.22
C ALA A 93 -9.58 -7.77 -9.99
N VAL A 94 -9.22 -6.51 -9.73
CA VAL A 94 -8.39 -6.10 -8.60
C VAL A 94 -9.28 -5.37 -7.59
N TRP A 95 -8.93 -5.43 -6.30
CA TRP A 95 -9.68 -4.76 -5.25
C TRP A 95 -9.86 -3.27 -5.56
N HIS A 96 -11.05 -2.72 -5.29
CA HIS A 96 -11.47 -1.38 -5.72
C HIS A 96 -10.49 -0.25 -5.33
N ALA A 97 -9.79 -0.43 -4.21
CA ALA A 97 -8.86 0.53 -3.65
C ALA A 97 -7.49 0.58 -4.39
N GLU A 98 -7.21 -0.37 -5.29
CA GLU A 98 -5.93 -0.51 -5.97
C GLU A 98 -5.99 -0.17 -7.46
N TYR A 99 -4.86 0.34 -7.93
CA TYR A 99 -4.58 0.68 -9.31
C TYR A 99 -3.37 -0.13 -9.75
N ILE A 100 -3.38 -0.60 -11.00
CA ILE A 100 -2.29 -1.43 -11.54
C ILE A 100 -1.59 -0.75 -12.72
N ALA A 101 -0.28 -0.97 -12.80
CA ALA A 101 0.53 -0.68 -13.97
C ALA A 101 1.30 -1.94 -14.41
N GLU A 102 1.21 -2.27 -15.70
CA GLU A 102 1.92 -3.40 -16.33
C GLU A 102 3.39 -3.08 -16.68
N SER A 103 3.76 -1.81 -16.60
CA SER A 103 5.08 -1.33 -16.98
C SER A 103 5.82 -0.72 -15.78
N PRO A 104 7.16 -0.63 -15.83
CA PRO A 104 7.93 0.05 -14.80
C PRO A 104 7.48 1.50 -14.56
N VAL A 105 7.35 1.87 -13.28
CA VAL A 105 6.85 3.19 -12.88
C VAL A 105 7.96 4.00 -12.21
N PRO A 106 8.33 5.19 -12.74
CA PRO A 106 9.27 6.08 -12.08
C PRO A 106 8.73 6.60 -10.75
N VAL A 107 9.57 6.64 -9.73
CA VAL A 107 9.26 7.23 -8.42
C VAL A 107 9.37 8.75 -8.51
N LEU A 108 8.33 9.46 -8.11
CA LEU A 108 8.34 10.93 -8.01
C LEU A 108 8.95 11.39 -6.68
N LYS A 109 8.60 10.71 -5.59
CA LYS A 109 9.08 10.99 -4.23
C LYS A 109 9.04 9.73 -3.38
N GLU A 110 10.00 9.61 -2.46
CA GLU A 110 10.04 8.59 -1.42
C GLU A 110 9.90 9.27 -0.06
N THR A 111 9.03 8.70 0.79
CA THR A 111 8.92 9.02 2.22
C THR A 111 9.28 7.76 3.00
N LYS A 112 10.35 7.84 3.80
CA LYS A 112 10.77 6.73 4.66
C LYS A 112 9.96 6.72 5.95
N VAL A 113 9.43 5.56 6.30
CA VAL A 113 8.65 5.33 7.52
C VAL A 113 9.42 4.35 8.39
N PHE A 114 9.95 4.82 9.51
CA PHE A 114 10.78 4.02 10.42
C PHE A 114 9.99 3.39 11.56
N ASP A 115 8.79 3.90 11.83
CA ASP A 115 7.82 3.37 12.78
C ASP A 115 6.46 3.29 12.08
N LEU A 116 6.18 2.13 11.48
CA LEU A 116 4.97 1.94 10.69
C LEU A 116 3.71 1.95 11.57
N HIS A 117 3.77 1.31 12.74
CA HIS A 117 2.66 1.33 13.70
C HIS A 117 2.32 2.76 14.12
N GLY A 118 3.32 3.55 14.55
CA GLY A 118 3.13 4.95 14.94
C GLY A 118 2.52 5.78 13.81
N GLN A 119 3.05 5.63 12.58
CA GLN A 119 2.52 6.35 11.42
C GLN A 119 1.07 5.98 11.09
N LEU A 120 0.72 4.69 11.16
CA LEU A 120 -0.64 4.23 10.91
C LEU A 120 -1.62 4.75 11.97
N MET A 121 -1.20 4.81 13.24
CA MET A 121 -2.02 5.36 14.33
C MET A 121 -2.33 6.85 14.11
N GLU A 122 -1.41 7.62 13.53
CA GLU A 122 -1.65 9.03 13.19
C GLU A 122 -2.60 9.19 11.98
N GLU A 123 -2.47 8.33 10.98
CA GLU A 123 -3.23 8.44 9.71
C GLU A 123 -4.64 7.83 9.78
N ILE A 124 -4.87 6.89 10.69
CA ILE A 124 -6.15 6.16 10.82
C ILE A 124 -7.00 6.67 12.00
N SER A 125 -6.44 7.49 12.90
CA SER A 125 -7.16 8.09 14.05
C SER A 125 -8.32 9.02 13.70
#